data_AF-L8JAR4-F1
#
_entry.id   AF-L8JAR4-F1
#
_cell.length_a   1.000
_cell.length_b   1.000
_cell.length_c   1.000
_cell.angle_alpha   90.00
_cell.angle_beta   90.00
_cell.angle_gamma   90.00
#
_symmetry.space_group_name_H-M   'P 1'
#
loop_
_entity.id
_entity.type
_entity.pdbx_description
1 polymer ?
#
loop_
_entity_poly.entity_id
_entity_poly.type
_entity_poly.pdbx_seq_one_letter_code
_entity_poly.pdbx_strand_id
1 'polypeptide(L)'
;MFKPELLSPAGSLKNMRYAFAYGADAVYAGQPRYSLRVRNNEFNHENLKIGIDEAHAQGKKLYVVCNIQPHNSKLKTFIRDLKPVVDMGPDALIMSDPGLIMLVRENFPEMPIHLSVQANAVNWATVKFWESQGVERVILSRELSLEEIEEIREKCPNTELEIFVHGALCMAYSGRCLLSGYINKRDPNQGTCTNACRWEYKVEKATQNDAGQIVEVQDAVQMQDAERPDNTIGLGKPTDEVMLLSESHRPEEKMAAFEDEHGTYIMNSKDLRAIQHVDRLTKMGVHSLKIEGRTKSFYYCARTAQVYRKAIDDAVAGKPFDESLMGTLESLAHRGYTEGFLRRHTHDSYQNYDYGYSISDSQQFVGEFTGKRRGDLAEVEVKNKFVVGDSLEMMTPQGNVIFTLEMMENRKSESIDDAKGNGHFVFIPVPQDMDLEYGLLMRNLNTGENTRNPHAPKDSK
;
A
#
# COMPACT_ATOMS: atom_id res chain seq x y z
N MET A 1 -24.25 11.10 12.58
CA MET A 1 -23.14 11.67 11.78
C MET A 1 -22.96 10.80 10.55
N PHE A 2 -22.55 11.36 9.41
CA PHE A 2 -22.20 10.60 8.22
C PHE A 2 -21.06 9.62 8.54
N LYS A 3 -21.14 8.36 8.08
CA LYS A 3 -20.10 7.33 8.29
C LYS A 3 -19.45 7.00 6.94
N PRO A 4 -18.20 7.41 6.70
CA PRO A 4 -17.48 7.05 5.48
C PRO A 4 -17.31 5.54 5.35
N GLU A 5 -17.38 5.06 4.11
CA GLU A 5 -17.04 3.70 3.72
C GLU A 5 -15.52 3.50 3.85
N LEU A 6 -15.10 2.39 4.47
CA LEU A 6 -13.69 1.97 4.47
C LEU A 6 -13.43 1.01 3.30
N LEU A 7 -12.77 1.52 2.26
CA LEU A 7 -12.41 0.74 1.07
C LEU A 7 -10.99 0.18 1.19
N SER A 8 -10.88 -1.14 1.25
CA SER A 8 -9.59 -1.86 1.38
C SER A 8 -9.14 -2.54 0.07
N PRO A 9 -7.83 -2.70 -0.16
CA PRO A 9 -7.32 -3.40 -1.34
C PRO A 9 -7.47 -4.92 -1.20
N ALA A 10 -7.80 -5.61 -2.30
CA ALA A 10 -7.77 -7.07 -2.36
C ALA A 10 -6.93 -7.56 -3.56
N GLY A 11 -5.80 -8.20 -3.27
CA GLY A 11 -4.97 -8.91 -4.26
C GLY A 11 -5.30 -10.40 -4.41
N SER A 12 -5.95 -10.98 -3.40
CA SER A 12 -6.45 -12.37 -3.36
C SER A 12 -7.76 -12.45 -2.57
N LEU A 13 -8.46 -13.59 -2.66
CA LEU A 13 -9.60 -13.90 -1.79
C LEU A 13 -9.21 -13.87 -0.30
N LYS A 14 -8.00 -14.33 0.04
CA LYS A 14 -7.49 -14.29 1.41
C LYS A 14 -7.36 -12.85 1.90
N ASN A 15 -6.77 -11.95 1.10
CA ASN A 15 -6.70 -10.52 1.44
C ASN A 15 -8.09 -9.92 1.68
N MET A 16 -9.06 -10.23 0.81
CA MET A 16 -10.44 -9.74 0.93
C MET A 16 -11.09 -10.18 2.25
N ARG A 17 -11.04 -11.48 2.56
CA ARG A 17 -11.65 -12.02 3.78
C ARG A 17 -11.08 -11.41 5.05
N TYR A 18 -9.75 -11.26 5.11
CA TYR A 18 -9.09 -10.56 6.22
C TYR A 18 -9.49 -9.08 6.28
N ALA A 19 -9.53 -8.35 5.16
CA ALA A 19 -9.99 -6.96 5.16
C ALA A 19 -11.42 -6.83 5.71
N PHE A 20 -12.31 -7.74 5.31
CA PHE A 20 -13.67 -7.78 5.81
C PHE A 20 -13.75 -8.14 7.29
N ALA A 21 -13.04 -9.15 7.76
CA ALA A 21 -13.03 -9.55 9.16
C ALA A 21 -12.60 -8.38 10.07
N TYR A 22 -11.64 -7.57 9.62
CA TYR A 22 -11.09 -6.44 10.37
C TYR A 22 -11.77 -5.09 10.10
N GLY A 23 -12.95 -5.10 9.44
CA GLY A 23 -13.84 -3.94 9.43
C GLY A 23 -13.89 -3.12 8.14
N ALA A 24 -13.33 -3.61 7.03
CA ALA A 24 -13.60 -3.00 5.72
C ALA A 24 -15.08 -3.16 5.34
N ASP A 25 -15.66 -2.09 4.80
CA ASP A 25 -17.03 -2.04 4.28
C ASP A 25 -17.09 -2.49 2.81
N ALA A 26 -16.00 -2.24 2.08
CA ALA A 26 -15.84 -2.61 0.67
C ALA A 26 -14.39 -3.03 0.38
N VAL A 27 -14.20 -3.82 -0.67
CA VAL A 27 -12.88 -4.08 -1.26
C VAL A 27 -12.81 -3.72 -2.74
N TYR A 28 -11.61 -3.49 -3.25
CA TYR A 28 -11.37 -3.37 -4.70
C TYR A 28 -10.36 -4.40 -5.21
N ALA A 29 -10.71 -5.07 -6.31
CA ALA A 29 -9.92 -6.11 -6.96
C ALA A 29 -9.65 -5.76 -8.43
N GLY A 30 -8.50 -6.17 -8.96
CA GLY A 30 -8.14 -5.91 -10.36
C GLY A 30 -8.87 -6.84 -11.33
N GLN A 31 -9.43 -6.31 -12.42
CA GLN A 31 -9.77 -7.16 -13.55
C GLN A 31 -8.47 -7.62 -14.25
N PRO A 32 -8.29 -8.92 -14.52
CA PRO A 32 -7.23 -9.39 -15.41
C PRO A 32 -7.23 -8.61 -16.73
N ARG A 33 -6.05 -8.37 -17.32
CA ARG A 33 -5.84 -7.68 -18.61
C ARG A 33 -6.18 -6.17 -18.67
N TYR A 34 -7.06 -5.67 -17.81
CA TYR A 34 -7.59 -4.30 -17.81
C TYR A 34 -7.30 -3.50 -16.52
N SER A 35 -6.47 -4.03 -15.61
CA SER A 35 -5.97 -3.32 -14.44
C SER A 35 -4.47 -3.03 -14.53
N LEU A 36 -3.99 -1.92 -14.00
CA LEU A 36 -2.56 -1.54 -14.05
C LEU A 36 -1.62 -2.41 -13.18
N ARG A 37 -2.16 -3.28 -12.29
CA ARG A 37 -1.38 -4.07 -11.33
C ARG A 37 -1.65 -5.58 -11.46
N VAL A 38 -1.56 -6.12 -12.68
CA VAL A 38 -1.92 -7.52 -12.97
C VAL A 38 -0.99 -8.56 -12.33
N ARG A 39 0.29 -8.24 -12.12
CA ARG A 39 1.29 -9.24 -11.71
C ARG A 39 1.10 -9.83 -10.30
N ASN A 40 0.45 -9.09 -9.40
CA ASN A 40 0.21 -9.50 -8.01
C ASN A 40 -1.30 -9.53 -7.73
N ASN A 41 -2.05 -10.22 -8.60
CA ASN A 41 -3.50 -10.31 -8.55
C ASN A 41 -3.95 -11.74 -8.83
N GLU A 42 -4.52 -12.41 -7.83
CA GLU A 42 -5.06 -13.77 -7.93
C GLU A 42 -6.52 -13.80 -8.42
N PHE A 43 -7.15 -12.64 -8.60
CA PHE A 43 -8.53 -12.54 -9.09
C PHE A 43 -8.61 -12.80 -10.60
N ASN A 44 -8.72 -14.06 -10.97
CA ASN A 44 -9.27 -14.49 -12.26
C ASN A 44 -10.82 -14.40 -12.24
N HIS A 45 -11.52 -14.78 -13.32
CA HIS A 45 -12.99 -14.73 -13.37
C HIS A 45 -13.68 -15.57 -12.29
N GLU A 46 -13.15 -16.75 -11.97
CA GLU A 46 -13.72 -17.65 -10.96
C GLU A 46 -13.58 -17.04 -9.56
N ASN A 47 -12.36 -16.64 -9.19
CA ASN A 47 -12.09 -15.97 -7.91
C ASN A 47 -12.84 -14.64 -7.79
N LEU A 48 -13.06 -13.94 -8.89
CA LEU A 48 -13.84 -12.71 -8.88
C LEU A 48 -15.31 -12.98 -8.56
N LYS A 49 -15.92 -14.01 -9.15
CA LYS A 49 -17.29 -14.41 -8.83
C LYS A 49 -17.42 -14.84 -7.37
N ILE A 50 -16.49 -15.67 -6.88
CA ILE A 50 -16.43 -16.06 -5.46
C ILE A 50 -16.34 -14.82 -4.57
N GLY A 51 -15.47 -13.86 -4.93
CA GLY A 51 -15.27 -12.64 -4.17
C GLY A 51 -16.53 -11.77 -4.07
N ILE A 52 -17.24 -11.60 -5.20
CA ILE A 52 -18.48 -10.83 -5.25
C ILE A 52 -19.56 -11.50 -4.40
N ASP A 53 -19.75 -12.80 -4.56
CA ASP A 53 -20.76 -13.55 -3.81
C ASP A 53 -20.50 -13.51 -2.30
N GLU A 54 -19.25 -13.69 -1.87
CA GLU A 54 -18.86 -13.64 -0.46
C GLU A 54 -19.01 -12.23 0.14
N ALA A 55 -18.74 -11.18 -0.64
CA ALA A 55 -18.96 -9.80 -0.22
C ALA A 55 -20.46 -9.54 0.00
N HIS A 56 -21.29 -9.88 -0.99
CA HIS A 56 -22.74 -9.68 -0.93
C HIS A 56 -23.41 -10.48 0.17
N ALA A 57 -22.96 -11.72 0.41
CA ALA A 57 -23.45 -12.56 1.52
C ALA A 57 -23.21 -11.93 2.90
N GLN A 58 -22.19 -11.06 3.02
CA GLN A 58 -21.87 -10.30 4.24
C GLN A 58 -22.46 -8.88 4.25
N GLY A 59 -23.23 -8.49 3.23
CA GLY A 59 -23.72 -7.12 3.06
C GLY A 59 -22.61 -6.10 2.74
N LYS A 60 -21.48 -6.57 2.22
CA LYS A 60 -20.30 -5.78 1.84
C LYS A 60 -20.20 -5.64 0.33
N LYS A 61 -19.37 -4.72 -0.14
CA LYS A 61 -19.24 -4.40 -1.57
C LYS A 61 -17.90 -4.86 -2.16
N LEU A 62 -17.92 -5.19 -3.46
CA LEU A 62 -16.72 -5.45 -4.24
C LEU A 62 -16.70 -4.60 -5.51
N TYR A 63 -15.65 -3.78 -5.64
CA TYR A 63 -15.40 -2.95 -6.82
C TYR A 63 -14.35 -3.56 -7.73
N VAL A 64 -14.60 -3.54 -9.04
CA VAL A 64 -13.67 -4.11 -10.03
C VAL A 64 -12.91 -3.03 -10.75
N VAL A 65 -11.59 -3.12 -10.75
CA VAL A 65 -10.71 -2.11 -11.35
C VAL A 65 -10.42 -2.41 -12.82
N CYS A 66 -10.85 -1.49 -13.69
CA CYS A 66 -10.66 -1.47 -15.14
C CYS A 66 -10.01 -0.15 -15.59
N ASN A 67 -8.85 0.17 -15.03
CA ASN A 67 -8.26 1.53 -15.05
C ASN A 67 -7.00 1.68 -15.93
N ILE A 68 -6.89 0.88 -16.98
CA ILE A 68 -5.81 1.05 -17.98
C ILE A 68 -6.13 2.18 -18.97
N GLN A 69 -5.10 2.70 -19.63
CA GLN A 69 -5.21 3.48 -20.87
C GLN A 69 -4.90 2.55 -22.05
N PRO A 70 -5.91 1.99 -22.73
CA PRO A 70 -5.70 1.02 -23.80
C PRO A 70 -5.29 1.67 -25.12
N HIS A 71 -4.45 0.99 -25.90
CA HIS A 71 -4.34 1.25 -27.35
C HIS A 71 -5.48 0.57 -28.12
N ASN A 72 -5.73 1.01 -29.36
CA ASN A 72 -6.85 0.58 -30.21
C ASN A 72 -7.06 -0.94 -30.31
N SER A 73 -5.98 -1.74 -30.22
CA SER A 73 -6.07 -3.20 -30.26
C SER A 73 -6.92 -3.78 -29.12
N LYS A 74 -6.88 -3.18 -27.93
CA LYS A 74 -7.68 -3.62 -26.77
C LYS A 74 -9.14 -3.21 -26.87
N LEU A 75 -9.47 -2.14 -27.59
CA LEU A 75 -10.86 -1.68 -27.77
C LEU A 75 -11.71 -2.75 -28.47
N LYS A 76 -11.11 -3.48 -29.42
CA LYS A 76 -11.77 -4.53 -30.21
C LYS A 76 -12.36 -5.66 -29.36
N THR A 77 -11.78 -5.94 -28.20
CA THR A 77 -12.22 -7.04 -27.33
C THR A 77 -12.80 -6.57 -26.00
N PHE A 78 -12.74 -5.27 -25.70
CA PHE A 78 -13.03 -4.74 -24.38
C PHE A 78 -14.44 -5.09 -23.89
N ILE A 79 -15.49 -4.74 -24.64
CA ILE A 79 -16.89 -5.01 -24.23
C ILE A 79 -17.14 -6.51 -24.09
N ARG A 80 -16.64 -7.32 -25.03
CA ARG A 80 -16.76 -8.78 -24.97
C ARG A 80 -16.10 -9.36 -23.71
N ASP A 81 -14.90 -8.88 -23.38
CA ASP A 81 -14.13 -9.37 -22.25
C ASP A 81 -14.69 -8.82 -20.91
N LEU A 82 -15.37 -7.67 -20.92
CA LEU A 82 -16.01 -7.06 -19.75
C LEU A 82 -17.41 -7.63 -19.46
N LYS A 83 -18.16 -8.06 -20.48
CA LYS A 83 -19.49 -8.66 -20.33
C LYS A 83 -19.58 -9.71 -19.21
N PRO A 84 -18.71 -10.76 -19.17
CA PRO A 84 -18.80 -11.75 -18.10
C PRO A 84 -18.56 -11.15 -16.72
N VAL A 85 -17.74 -10.10 -16.59
CA VAL A 85 -17.49 -9.43 -15.32
C VAL A 85 -18.72 -8.63 -14.88
N VAL A 86 -19.37 -7.90 -15.79
CA VAL A 86 -20.62 -7.19 -15.50
C VAL A 86 -21.73 -8.17 -15.09
N ASP A 87 -21.81 -9.33 -15.73
CA ASP A 87 -22.78 -10.39 -15.41
C ASP A 87 -22.57 -11.02 -14.02
N MET A 88 -21.36 -10.92 -13.47
CA MET A 88 -21.09 -11.34 -12.09
C MET A 88 -21.68 -10.36 -11.06
N GLY A 89 -22.07 -9.15 -11.47
CA GLY A 89 -22.73 -8.14 -10.65
C GLY A 89 -21.82 -7.43 -9.63
N PRO A 90 -20.63 -6.92 -10.00
CA PRO A 90 -19.85 -6.09 -9.09
C PRO A 90 -20.60 -4.79 -8.74
N ASP A 91 -20.32 -4.22 -7.58
CA ASP A 91 -21.01 -3.02 -7.10
C ASP A 91 -20.64 -1.74 -7.87
N ALA A 92 -19.45 -1.71 -8.49
CA ALA A 92 -19.01 -0.67 -9.41
C ALA A 92 -17.76 -1.07 -10.20
N LEU A 93 -17.53 -0.40 -11.33
CA LEU A 93 -16.26 -0.43 -12.06
C LEU A 93 -15.42 0.81 -11.74
N ILE A 94 -14.16 0.62 -11.36
CA ILE A 94 -13.19 1.71 -11.18
C ILE A 94 -12.43 1.93 -12.50
N MET A 95 -12.71 3.04 -13.19
CA MET A 95 -12.25 3.29 -14.56
C MET A 95 -11.54 4.64 -14.72
N SER A 96 -10.71 4.80 -15.75
CA SER A 96 -9.91 6.03 -15.94
C SER A 96 -9.97 6.63 -17.33
N ASP A 97 -10.17 5.80 -18.36
CA ASP A 97 -10.12 6.22 -19.75
C ASP A 97 -11.52 6.70 -20.21
N PRO A 98 -11.66 7.95 -20.71
CA PRO A 98 -12.96 8.48 -21.14
C PRO A 98 -13.62 7.64 -22.24
N GLY A 99 -12.83 7.11 -23.18
CA GLY A 99 -13.35 6.28 -24.28
C GLY A 99 -13.89 4.95 -23.78
N LEU A 100 -13.18 4.28 -22.86
CA LEU A 100 -13.69 3.08 -22.21
C LEU A 100 -14.94 3.36 -21.36
N ILE A 101 -14.97 4.46 -20.62
CA ILE A 101 -16.15 4.85 -19.82
C ILE A 101 -17.36 5.04 -20.74
N MET A 102 -17.20 5.77 -21.84
CA MET A 102 -18.25 5.94 -22.86
C MET A 102 -18.75 4.58 -23.37
N LEU A 103 -17.83 3.68 -23.77
CA LEU A 103 -18.20 2.34 -24.25
C LEU A 103 -18.96 1.52 -23.19
N VAL A 104 -18.57 1.60 -21.91
CA VAL A 104 -19.31 0.93 -20.81
C VAL A 104 -20.69 1.53 -20.65
N ARG A 105 -20.83 2.86 -20.63
CA ARG A 105 -22.14 3.52 -20.51
C ARG A 105 -23.09 3.16 -21.66
N GLU A 106 -22.57 3.02 -22.88
CA GLU A 106 -23.35 2.61 -24.06
C GLU A 106 -23.83 1.16 -24.00
N ASN A 107 -23.04 0.25 -23.43
CA ASN A 107 -23.32 -1.19 -23.44
C ASN A 107 -23.91 -1.72 -22.12
N PHE A 108 -23.63 -1.04 -21.01
CA PHE A 108 -23.98 -1.40 -19.63
C PHE A 108 -24.43 -0.16 -18.83
N PRO A 109 -25.53 0.51 -19.22
CA PRO A 109 -25.95 1.80 -18.64
C PRO A 109 -26.27 1.76 -17.14
N GLU A 110 -26.61 0.58 -16.62
CA GLU A 110 -26.92 0.38 -15.19
C GLU A 110 -25.68 0.07 -14.34
N MET A 111 -24.50 -0.13 -14.94
CA MET A 111 -23.28 -0.44 -14.21
C MET A 111 -22.68 0.84 -13.58
N PRO A 112 -22.59 0.95 -12.25
CA PRO A 112 -21.99 2.11 -11.60
C PRO A 112 -20.52 2.26 -11.97
N ILE A 113 -20.10 3.52 -12.20
CA ILE A 113 -18.71 3.84 -12.55
C ILE A 113 -18.13 4.77 -11.50
N HIS A 114 -17.00 4.35 -10.93
CA HIS A 114 -16.15 5.16 -10.07
C HIS A 114 -14.94 5.64 -10.88
N LEU A 115 -14.68 6.95 -10.89
CA LEU A 115 -13.51 7.50 -11.57
C LEU A 115 -12.24 7.20 -10.76
N SER A 116 -11.30 6.50 -11.39
CA SER A 116 -9.98 6.20 -10.86
C SER A 116 -9.15 7.48 -10.72
N VAL A 117 -8.32 7.52 -9.67
CA VAL A 117 -7.27 8.53 -9.49
C VAL A 117 -6.36 8.70 -10.72
N GLN A 118 -6.31 7.70 -11.60
CA GLN A 118 -5.60 7.77 -12.88
C GLN A 118 -6.11 8.89 -13.81
N ALA A 119 -7.34 9.37 -13.62
CA ALA A 119 -7.91 10.48 -14.38
C ALA A 119 -7.49 11.87 -13.86
N ASN A 120 -6.74 11.96 -12.75
CA ASN A 120 -6.21 13.21 -12.19
C ASN A 120 -7.29 14.28 -11.88
N ALA A 121 -8.35 13.89 -11.18
CA ALA A 121 -9.38 14.83 -10.73
C ALA A 121 -8.86 15.69 -9.56
N VAL A 122 -8.43 16.92 -9.87
CA VAL A 122 -7.75 17.85 -8.96
C VAL A 122 -8.53 19.15 -8.71
N ASN A 123 -9.72 19.30 -9.27
CA ASN A 123 -10.55 20.48 -9.09
C ASN A 123 -12.03 20.15 -9.29
N TRP A 124 -12.91 21.00 -8.76
CA TRP A 124 -14.36 20.79 -8.78
C TRP A 124 -14.93 20.78 -10.21
N ALA A 125 -14.34 21.53 -11.14
CA ALA A 125 -14.82 21.58 -12.53
C ALA A 125 -14.64 20.23 -13.23
N THR A 126 -13.53 19.54 -12.96
CA THR A 126 -13.26 18.19 -13.45
C THR A 126 -14.24 17.19 -12.84
N VAL A 127 -14.55 17.31 -11.54
CA VAL A 127 -15.55 16.46 -10.88
C VAL A 127 -16.93 16.64 -11.54
N LYS A 128 -17.38 17.89 -11.76
CA LYS A 128 -18.65 18.17 -12.48
C LYS A 128 -18.67 17.65 -13.91
N PHE A 129 -17.54 17.73 -14.61
CA PHE A 129 -17.45 17.14 -15.94
C PHE A 129 -17.75 15.64 -15.87
N TRP A 130 -17.10 14.90 -14.97
CA TRP A 130 -17.31 13.46 -14.84
C TRP A 130 -18.71 13.09 -14.33
N GLU A 131 -19.28 13.88 -13.42
CA GLU A 131 -20.69 13.79 -13.02
C GLU A 131 -21.61 13.87 -14.26
N SER A 132 -21.37 14.82 -15.16
CA SER A 132 -22.17 14.94 -16.40
C SER A 132 -22.01 13.76 -17.37
N GLN A 133 -20.95 12.97 -17.23
CA GLN A 133 -20.71 11.74 -17.99
C GLN A 133 -21.29 10.50 -17.30
N GLY A 134 -22.01 10.66 -16.18
CA GLY A 134 -22.65 9.56 -15.45
C GLY A 134 -21.72 8.82 -14.48
N VAL A 135 -20.62 9.44 -14.05
CA VAL A 135 -19.78 8.92 -12.96
C VAL A 135 -20.44 9.24 -11.62
N GLU A 136 -20.59 8.23 -10.76
CA GLU A 136 -21.24 8.37 -9.45
C GLU A 136 -20.27 8.80 -8.35
N ARG A 137 -19.04 8.26 -8.40
CA ARG A 137 -17.99 8.52 -7.41
C ARG A 137 -16.68 8.92 -8.07
N VAL A 138 -16.02 9.94 -7.53
CA VAL A 138 -14.71 10.38 -7.99
C VAL A 138 -13.65 10.12 -6.93
N ILE A 139 -12.65 9.32 -7.30
CA ILE A 139 -11.45 9.13 -6.50
C ILE A 139 -10.52 10.30 -6.78
N LEU A 140 -10.45 11.24 -5.84
CA LEU A 140 -9.67 12.46 -6.01
C LEU A 140 -8.16 12.18 -6.03
N SER A 141 -7.45 13.08 -6.66
CA SER A 141 -5.98 13.08 -6.71
C SER A 141 -5.37 13.12 -5.31
N ARG A 142 -4.23 12.44 -5.13
CA ARG A 142 -3.48 12.43 -3.86
C ARG A 142 -2.70 13.72 -3.62
N GLU A 143 -2.76 14.63 -4.58
CA GLU A 143 -2.03 15.90 -4.64
C GLU A 143 -2.83 17.09 -4.08
N LEU A 144 -4.03 16.84 -3.53
CA LEU A 144 -4.89 17.89 -2.98
C LEU A 144 -4.69 18.09 -1.48
N SER A 145 -4.77 19.35 -1.05
CA SER A 145 -4.90 19.66 0.38
C SER A 145 -6.32 19.43 0.88
N LEU A 146 -6.47 19.37 2.21
CA LEU A 146 -7.78 19.24 2.84
C LEU A 146 -8.72 20.40 2.50
N GLU A 147 -8.19 21.62 2.35
CA GLU A 147 -8.95 22.82 1.96
C GLU A 147 -9.46 22.71 0.52
N GLU A 148 -8.65 22.15 -0.40
CA GLU A 148 -9.08 21.93 -1.79
C GLU A 148 -10.13 20.83 -1.87
N ILE A 149 -10.00 19.77 -1.07
CA ILE A 149 -11.01 18.70 -0.98
C ILE A 149 -12.34 19.27 -0.45
N GLU A 150 -12.29 20.15 0.56
CA GLU A 150 -13.46 20.84 1.13
C GLU A 150 -14.14 21.71 0.07
N GLU A 151 -13.39 22.52 -0.68
CA GLU A 151 -13.94 23.32 -1.78
C GLU A 151 -14.60 22.43 -2.84
N ILE A 152 -13.97 21.30 -3.21
CA ILE A 152 -14.54 20.36 -4.18
C ILE A 152 -15.85 19.78 -3.65
N ARG A 153 -15.90 19.40 -2.36
CA ARG A 153 -17.10 18.85 -1.72
C ARG A 153 -18.25 19.86 -1.74
N GLU A 154 -17.99 21.12 -1.40
CA GLU A 154 -18.99 22.19 -1.41
C GLU A 154 -19.54 22.46 -2.82
N LYS A 155 -18.67 22.44 -3.84
CA LYS A 155 -19.06 22.71 -5.24
C LYS A 155 -19.72 21.51 -5.93
N CYS A 156 -19.48 20.30 -5.45
CA CYS A 156 -19.99 19.03 -6.00
C CYS A 156 -20.76 18.24 -4.93
N PRO A 157 -21.91 18.75 -4.43
CA PRO A 157 -22.64 18.12 -3.34
C PRO A 157 -23.24 16.76 -3.70
N ASN A 158 -23.54 16.52 -4.98
CA ASN A 158 -24.23 15.33 -5.48
C ASN A 158 -23.28 14.21 -5.94
N THR A 159 -21.98 14.48 -6.05
CA THR A 159 -20.98 13.47 -6.45
C THR A 159 -20.31 12.88 -5.22
N GLU A 160 -20.20 11.56 -5.16
CA GLU A 160 -19.45 10.92 -4.08
C GLU A 160 -17.94 11.18 -4.24
N LEU A 161 -17.26 11.47 -3.14
CA LEU A 161 -15.80 11.69 -3.12
C LEU A 161 -15.09 10.58 -2.35
N GLU A 162 -14.03 10.03 -2.94
CA GLU A 162 -13.16 9.01 -2.36
C GLU A 162 -11.73 9.52 -2.25
N ILE A 163 -11.13 9.42 -1.05
CA ILE A 163 -9.80 9.95 -0.74
C ILE A 163 -8.88 8.83 -0.27
N PHE A 164 -7.67 8.77 -0.82
CA PHE A 164 -6.63 7.89 -0.27
C PHE A 164 -6.15 8.41 1.08
N VAL A 165 -6.12 7.52 2.08
CA VAL A 165 -5.68 7.86 3.44
C VAL A 165 -4.47 7.07 3.89
N HIS A 166 -4.09 6.01 3.17
CA HIS A 166 -2.96 5.16 3.53
C HIS A 166 -2.33 4.49 2.31
N GLY A 167 -1.04 4.19 2.38
CA GLY A 167 -0.32 3.36 1.41
C GLY A 167 0.62 4.14 0.49
N ALA A 168 1.30 3.45 -0.42
CA ALA A 168 2.40 4.05 -1.20
C ALA A 168 1.97 5.29 -1.99
N LEU A 169 2.69 6.40 -1.84
CA LEU A 169 2.55 7.57 -2.70
C LEU A 169 3.20 7.32 -4.06
N CYS A 170 2.69 7.99 -5.08
CA CYS A 170 3.37 8.04 -6.35
C CYS A 170 4.26 9.26 -6.37
N MET A 171 5.51 9.08 -6.82
CA MET A 171 6.40 10.19 -7.10
C MET A 171 5.85 11.09 -8.21
N ALA A 172 5.12 10.54 -9.17
CA ALA A 172 4.57 11.26 -10.30
C ALA A 172 3.06 11.51 -10.14
N TYR A 173 2.60 12.67 -10.64
CA TYR A 173 1.20 12.85 -11.04
C TYR A 173 0.83 11.66 -11.91
N SER A 174 -0.27 10.99 -11.59
CA SER A 174 -0.63 9.74 -12.24
C SER A 174 -0.57 9.85 -13.78
N GLY A 175 0.42 9.18 -14.39
CA GLY A 175 0.67 9.16 -15.84
C GLY A 175 1.64 10.21 -16.40
N ARG A 176 2.33 10.99 -15.56
CA ARG A 176 3.03 12.23 -15.96
C ARG A 176 4.44 12.27 -15.33
N CYS A 177 5.47 12.11 -16.16
CA CYS A 177 6.87 11.87 -15.73
C CYS A 177 7.40 12.90 -14.71
N LEU A 178 7.58 12.50 -13.44
CA LEU A 178 8.11 13.38 -12.40
C LEU A 178 9.53 13.87 -12.72
N LEU A 179 10.34 13.08 -13.41
CA LEU A 179 11.75 13.42 -13.68
C LEU A 179 11.90 14.77 -14.39
N SER A 180 10.99 15.09 -15.32
CA SER A 180 11.01 16.40 -16.01
C SER A 180 10.66 17.56 -15.07
N GLY A 181 9.64 17.37 -14.23
CA GLY A 181 9.19 18.39 -13.27
C GLY A 181 10.19 18.60 -12.14
N TYR A 182 10.81 17.53 -11.64
CA TYR A 182 11.74 17.56 -10.52
C TYR A 182 13.13 18.09 -10.92
N ILE A 183 13.73 17.54 -11.98
CA ILE A 183 15.11 17.89 -12.38
C ILE A 183 15.17 19.23 -13.13
N ASN A 184 14.14 19.56 -13.91
CA ASN A 184 14.19 20.71 -14.82
C ASN A 184 13.16 21.79 -14.52
N LYS A 185 12.35 21.61 -13.46
CA LYS A 185 11.24 22.52 -13.12
C LYS A 185 10.31 22.78 -14.32
N ARG A 186 10.23 21.82 -15.25
CA ARG A 186 9.43 21.90 -16.48
C ARG A 186 8.27 20.93 -16.42
N ASP A 187 7.07 21.48 -16.48
CA ASP A 187 5.83 20.72 -16.32
C ASP A 187 5.64 19.74 -17.51
N PRO A 188 5.78 18.42 -17.29
CA PRO A 188 5.55 17.43 -18.33
C PRO A 188 4.10 17.44 -18.85
N ASN A 189 3.15 18.04 -18.12
CA ASN A 189 1.73 18.15 -18.51
C ASN A 189 1.46 19.23 -19.54
N GLN A 190 2.41 20.12 -19.78
CA GLN A 190 2.33 21.17 -20.79
C GLN A 190 3.05 20.78 -22.09
N GLY A 191 3.41 19.50 -22.26
CA GLY A 191 4.17 19.02 -23.42
C GLY A 191 5.65 19.41 -23.39
N THR A 192 6.18 19.84 -22.24
CA THR A 192 7.58 20.31 -22.09
C THR A 192 8.54 19.22 -21.58
N CYS A 193 8.18 17.94 -21.78
CA CYS A 193 9.00 16.80 -21.37
C CYS A 193 10.43 16.89 -21.94
N THR A 194 11.42 16.86 -21.05
CA THR A 194 12.85 16.92 -21.43
C THR A 194 13.47 15.56 -21.73
N ASN A 195 12.69 14.48 -21.64
CA ASN A 195 13.17 13.09 -21.74
C ASN A 195 14.26 12.75 -20.73
N ALA A 196 14.19 13.28 -19.50
CA ALA A 196 15.18 13.02 -18.46
C ALA A 196 15.44 11.53 -18.20
N CYS A 197 14.44 10.66 -18.39
CA CYS A 197 14.61 9.21 -18.34
C CYS A 197 15.55 8.60 -19.41
N ARG A 198 16.04 9.40 -20.38
CA ARG A 198 16.95 8.98 -21.47
C ARG A 198 18.31 9.68 -21.41
N TRP A 199 18.55 10.47 -20.38
CA TRP A 199 19.82 11.16 -20.22
C TRP A 199 20.94 10.18 -19.84
N GLU A 200 22.18 10.58 -20.10
CA GLU A 200 23.34 9.83 -19.67
C GLU A 200 23.67 10.22 -18.23
N TYR A 201 23.59 9.24 -17.34
CA TYR A 201 23.88 9.40 -15.92
C TYR A 201 25.22 8.77 -15.58
N LYS A 202 26.05 9.50 -14.84
CA LYS A 202 27.33 9.01 -14.33
C LYS A 202 27.13 8.45 -12.92
N VAL A 203 27.77 7.32 -12.65
CA VAL A 203 27.77 6.67 -11.34
C VAL A 203 29.07 6.98 -10.63
N GLU A 204 28.99 7.54 -9.43
CA GLU A 204 30.14 7.92 -8.61
C GLU A 204 30.07 7.23 -7.25
N LYS A 205 31.23 6.81 -6.72
CA LYS A 205 31.32 6.21 -5.38
C LYS A 205 31.10 7.27 -4.30
N ALA A 206 30.31 6.91 -3.30
CA ALA A 206 30.01 7.80 -2.18
C ALA A 206 30.23 7.13 -0.83
N THR A 207 30.35 7.94 0.21
CA THR A 207 30.43 7.54 1.62
C THR A 207 29.46 8.36 2.44
N GLN A 208 29.05 7.85 3.61
CA GLN A 208 28.21 8.59 4.54
C GLN A 208 29.11 9.35 5.54
N ASN A 209 28.92 10.66 5.68
CA ASN A 209 29.63 11.45 6.68
C ASN A 209 28.97 11.30 8.08
N ASP A 210 29.62 11.84 9.11
CA ASP A 210 29.16 11.75 10.51
C ASP A 210 27.79 12.43 10.76
N ALA A 211 27.32 13.26 9.81
CA ALA A 211 26.00 13.89 9.82
C ALA A 211 24.93 13.06 9.08
N GLY A 212 25.27 11.85 8.64
CA GLY A 212 24.38 10.97 7.88
C GLY A 212 24.23 11.34 6.41
N GLN A 213 24.95 12.35 5.91
CA GLN A 213 24.86 12.80 4.52
C GLN A 213 25.76 11.96 3.61
N ILE A 214 25.24 11.60 2.45
CA ILE A 214 25.99 10.89 1.41
C ILE A 214 26.87 11.91 0.67
N VAL A 215 28.17 11.78 0.80
CA VAL A 215 29.20 12.66 0.21
C VAL A 215 30.15 11.87 -0.66
N GLU A 216 30.81 12.53 -1.60
CA GLU A 216 31.84 11.88 -2.43
C GLU A 216 33.04 11.42 -1.59
N VAL A 217 33.64 10.31 -2.00
CA VAL A 217 34.97 9.94 -1.54
C VAL A 217 35.97 10.90 -2.20
N GLN A 218 36.74 11.66 -1.41
CA GLN A 218 37.65 12.71 -1.92
C GLN A 218 38.77 12.17 -2.85
N ASP A 219 38.98 10.86 -2.89
CA ASP A 219 39.83 10.18 -3.88
C ASP A 219 38.97 9.44 -4.93
N ALA A 220 38.12 10.17 -5.64
CA ALA A 220 37.36 9.63 -6.76
C ALA A 220 38.34 9.24 -7.89
N VAL A 221 38.75 7.97 -7.91
CA VAL A 221 39.25 7.33 -9.11
C VAL A 221 38.13 7.45 -10.13
N GLN A 222 38.33 8.26 -11.18
CA GLN A 222 37.44 8.22 -12.34
C GLN A 222 37.37 6.77 -12.79
N MET A 223 36.18 6.16 -12.71
CA MET A 223 35.97 4.90 -13.40
C MET A 223 36.24 5.18 -14.88
N GLN A 224 37.36 4.66 -15.40
CA GLN A 224 37.66 4.72 -16.82
C GLN A 224 36.45 4.20 -17.57
N ASP A 225 36.13 4.84 -18.70
CA ASP A 225 35.11 4.40 -19.66
C ASP A 225 35.40 2.93 -20.04
N ALA A 226 34.86 2.01 -19.25
CA ALA A 226 34.88 0.60 -19.58
C ALA A 226 33.96 0.45 -20.79
N GLU A 227 34.45 -0.22 -21.84
CA GLU A 227 33.63 -0.66 -22.97
C GLU A 227 32.29 -1.16 -22.44
N ARG A 228 31.18 -0.60 -22.94
CA ARG A 228 29.82 -0.92 -22.50
C ARG A 228 29.69 -2.43 -22.31
N PRO A 229 29.60 -2.94 -21.07
CA PRO A 229 29.39 -4.35 -20.86
C PRO A 229 28.02 -4.71 -21.42
N ASP A 230 27.88 -5.91 -21.99
CA ASP A 230 26.56 -6.47 -22.31
C ASP A 230 25.65 -6.40 -21.07
N ASN A 231 24.36 -6.16 -21.27
CA ASN A 231 23.36 -6.06 -20.20
C ASN A 231 23.52 -7.19 -19.17
N THR A 232 23.99 -6.87 -17.96
CA THR A 232 24.24 -7.82 -16.86
C THR A 232 23.04 -7.97 -15.91
N ILE A 233 21.83 -7.58 -16.33
CA ILE A 233 20.63 -7.69 -15.50
C ILE A 233 20.45 -9.14 -15.03
N GLY A 234 20.64 -9.39 -13.73
CA GLY A 234 20.57 -10.72 -13.11
C GLY A 234 21.91 -11.49 -13.01
N LEU A 235 23.04 -10.86 -13.33
CA LEU A 235 24.39 -11.43 -13.20
C LEU A 235 25.22 -10.64 -12.18
N GLY A 236 25.54 -11.25 -11.04
CA GLY A 236 26.31 -10.64 -9.96
C GLY A 236 25.60 -10.67 -8.61
N LYS A 237 26.26 -10.20 -7.55
CA LYS A 237 25.62 -9.95 -6.24
C LYS A 237 25.28 -8.46 -6.15
N PRO A 238 24.11 -8.08 -5.62
CA PRO A 238 23.80 -6.69 -5.34
C PRO A 238 24.83 -6.06 -4.41
N THR A 239 24.96 -4.74 -4.47
CA THR A 239 25.92 -3.99 -3.67
C THR A 239 25.23 -3.24 -2.53
N ASP A 240 25.82 -3.31 -1.33
CA ASP A 240 25.46 -2.45 -0.20
C ASP A 240 26.17 -1.08 -0.29
N GLU A 241 27.00 -0.85 -1.32
CA GLU A 241 27.68 0.42 -1.54
C GLU A 241 26.68 1.52 -1.94
N VAL A 242 26.78 2.67 -1.29
CA VAL A 242 25.96 3.84 -1.61
C VAL A 242 26.53 4.52 -2.86
N MET A 243 25.66 4.80 -3.83
CA MET A 243 26.03 5.42 -5.09
C MET A 243 25.44 6.82 -5.20
N LEU A 244 26.19 7.73 -5.82
CA LEU A 244 25.67 9.01 -6.29
C LEU A 244 25.55 8.97 -7.81
N LEU A 245 24.42 9.45 -8.31
CA LEU A 245 24.15 9.68 -9.71
C LEU A 245 24.19 11.17 -9.97
N SER A 246 24.95 11.57 -10.99
CA SER A 246 24.94 12.93 -11.51
C SER A 246 24.67 12.90 -13.01
N GLU A 247 24.02 13.93 -13.54
CA GLU A 247 23.83 14.07 -14.98
C GLU A 247 25.07 14.68 -15.62
N SER A 248 25.44 14.23 -16.82
CA SER A 248 26.69 14.62 -17.48
C SER A 248 26.87 16.13 -17.69
N HIS A 249 25.78 16.92 -17.76
CA HIS A 249 25.82 18.37 -17.91
C HIS A 249 25.56 19.14 -16.60
N ARG A 250 25.32 18.44 -15.49
CA ARG A 250 25.17 18.98 -14.12
C ARG A 250 25.84 18.09 -13.08
N PRO A 251 27.18 17.93 -13.14
CA PRO A 251 27.93 17.07 -12.21
C PRO A 251 27.83 17.51 -10.73
N GLU A 252 27.45 18.76 -10.48
CA GLU A 252 27.22 19.33 -9.15
C GLU A 252 25.87 18.94 -8.53
N GLU A 253 24.87 18.49 -9.30
CA GLU A 253 23.54 18.11 -8.81
C GLU A 253 23.45 16.59 -8.61
N LYS A 254 23.97 16.11 -7.47
CA LYS A 254 24.07 14.67 -7.16
C LYS A 254 22.79 14.10 -6.53
N MET A 255 22.43 12.88 -6.91
CA MET A 255 21.28 12.12 -6.42
C MET A 255 21.73 10.78 -5.84
N ALA A 256 21.30 10.42 -4.63
CA ALA A 256 21.58 9.11 -4.07
C ALA A 256 20.84 7.99 -4.82
N ALA A 257 21.52 6.87 -5.05
CA ALA A 257 20.98 5.65 -5.63
C ALA A 257 21.37 4.44 -4.78
N PHE A 258 20.44 3.49 -4.67
CA PHE A 258 20.59 2.28 -3.87
C PHE A 258 20.36 1.06 -4.75
N GLU A 259 21.01 -0.07 -4.50
CA GLU A 259 20.82 -1.28 -5.27
C GLU A 259 20.44 -2.46 -4.36
N ASP A 260 19.49 -3.28 -4.79
CA ASP A 260 19.22 -4.58 -4.17
C ASP A 260 19.12 -5.69 -5.24
N GLU A 261 18.76 -6.91 -4.81
CA GLU A 261 18.60 -8.07 -5.69
C GLU A 261 17.56 -7.89 -6.82
N HIS A 262 16.77 -6.82 -6.77
CA HIS A 262 15.78 -6.44 -7.76
C HIS A 262 16.19 -5.22 -8.62
N GLY A 263 17.35 -4.61 -8.37
CA GLY A 263 17.97 -3.56 -9.19
C GLY A 263 18.24 -2.24 -8.47
N THR A 264 18.59 -1.20 -9.24
CA THR A 264 18.97 0.13 -8.72
C THR A 264 17.75 1.05 -8.60
N TYR A 265 17.56 1.66 -7.42
CA TYR A 265 16.48 2.60 -7.09
C TYR A 265 17.02 4.03 -7.01
N ILE A 266 16.39 4.92 -7.78
CA ILE A 266 16.78 6.34 -7.91
C ILE A 266 15.75 7.26 -7.24
N MET A 267 14.51 6.78 -7.02
CA MET A 267 13.39 7.57 -6.48
C MET A 267 12.56 6.72 -5.51
N ASN A 268 12.67 6.96 -4.19
CA ASN A 268 11.95 6.22 -3.16
C ASN A 268 11.00 7.12 -2.35
N SER A 269 9.73 7.21 -2.78
CA SER A 269 8.71 7.98 -2.05
C SER A 269 8.33 7.29 -0.73
N LYS A 270 8.09 8.12 0.29
CA LYS A 270 7.42 7.74 1.55
C LYS A 270 6.00 7.22 1.29
N ASP A 271 5.48 6.44 2.23
CA ASP A 271 4.09 5.97 2.23
C ASP A 271 3.17 7.05 2.85
N LEU A 272 1.93 7.15 2.37
CA LEU A 272 0.90 8.03 2.94
C LEU A 272 0.40 7.45 4.25
N ARG A 273 0.27 8.30 5.27
CA ARG A 273 -0.46 8.01 6.52
C ARG A 273 -1.25 9.24 6.96
N ALA A 274 -2.56 9.21 6.73
CA ALA A 274 -3.47 10.30 7.01
C ALA A 274 -4.48 9.98 8.12
N ILE A 275 -4.18 9.03 9.00
CA ILE A 275 -5.14 8.56 10.02
C ILE A 275 -5.61 9.68 10.97
N GLN A 276 -4.74 10.63 11.29
CA GLN A 276 -5.04 11.81 12.09
C GLN A 276 -6.07 12.76 11.43
N HIS A 277 -6.28 12.64 10.12
CA HIS A 277 -7.24 13.46 9.36
C HIS A 277 -8.61 12.81 9.20
N VAL A 278 -8.80 11.57 9.69
CA VAL A 278 -10.06 10.81 9.54
C VAL A 278 -11.24 11.58 10.13
N ASP A 279 -11.08 12.23 11.29
CA ASP A 279 -12.14 13.03 11.92
C ASP A 279 -12.58 14.21 11.02
N ARG A 280 -11.61 14.97 10.49
CA ARG A 280 -11.90 16.11 9.59
C ARG A 280 -12.56 15.64 8.30
N LEU A 281 -12.04 14.58 7.67
CA LEU A 281 -12.61 14.00 6.43
C LEU A 281 -14.04 13.45 6.65
N THR A 282 -14.30 12.86 7.81
CA THR A 282 -15.62 12.37 8.21
C THR A 282 -16.60 13.54 8.35
N LYS A 283 -16.21 14.61 9.05
CA LYS A 283 -17.02 15.82 9.23
C LYS A 283 -17.30 16.55 7.92
N MET A 284 -16.36 16.54 6.97
CA MET A 284 -16.55 17.07 5.61
C MET A 284 -17.58 16.28 4.80
N GLY A 285 -17.90 15.04 5.16
CA GLY A 285 -18.77 14.17 4.37
C GLY A 285 -18.07 13.56 3.15
N VAL A 286 -16.78 13.26 3.26
CA VAL A 286 -16.07 12.41 2.29
C VAL A 286 -16.66 11.00 2.34
N HIS A 287 -17.05 10.44 1.21
CA HIS A 287 -17.89 9.24 1.17
C HIS A 287 -17.12 7.94 1.41
N SER A 288 -15.86 7.90 0.96
CA SER A 288 -15.01 6.72 1.06
C SER A 288 -13.58 7.09 1.42
N LEU A 289 -13.02 6.39 2.40
CA LEU A 289 -11.61 6.46 2.78
C LEU A 289 -10.91 5.21 2.26
N LYS A 290 -9.91 5.41 1.41
CA LYS A 290 -9.26 4.35 0.66
C LYS A 290 -7.86 4.05 1.16
N ILE A 291 -7.58 2.76 1.36
CA ILE A 291 -6.24 2.25 1.63
C ILE A 291 -5.64 1.74 0.32
N GLU A 292 -4.43 2.17 -0.04
CA GLU A 292 -3.67 1.61 -1.15
C GLU A 292 -2.77 0.47 -0.68
N GLY A 293 -2.73 -0.64 -1.42
CA GLY A 293 -1.90 -1.78 -1.05
C GLY A 293 -2.24 -3.10 -1.70
N ARG A 294 -2.71 -3.13 -2.96
CA ARG A 294 -3.14 -4.38 -3.63
C ARG A 294 -2.09 -5.48 -3.67
N THR A 295 -0.80 -5.12 -3.57
CA THR A 295 0.32 -6.06 -3.56
C THR A 295 0.84 -6.37 -2.16
N LYS A 296 0.19 -5.85 -1.11
CA LYS A 296 0.62 -6.02 0.28
C LYS A 296 0.01 -7.30 0.87
N SER A 297 0.59 -7.75 1.98
CA SER A 297 0.17 -8.99 2.66
C SER A 297 -1.25 -8.89 3.23
N PHE A 298 -1.83 -10.05 3.55
CA PHE A 298 -3.12 -10.09 4.27
C PHE A 298 -3.01 -9.48 5.67
N TYR A 299 -1.85 -9.60 6.35
CA TYR A 299 -1.56 -8.90 7.60
C TYR A 299 -1.67 -7.38 7.44
N TYR A 300 -1.08 -6.81 6.38
CA TYR A 300 -1.19 -5.38 6.09
C TYR A 300 -2.65 -4.95 5.90
N CYS A 301 -3.44 -5.73 5.15
CA CYS A 301 -4.86 -5.44 4.92
C CYS A 301 -5.67 -5.49 6.22
N ALA A 302 -5.45 -6.52 7.04
CA ALA A 302 -6.09 -6.67 8.35
C ALA A 302 -5.75 -5.51 9.30
N ARG A 303 -4.45 -5.20 9.44
CA ARG A 303 -3.99 -4.18 10.39
C ARG A 303 -4.44 -2.78 9.99
N THR A 304 -4.32 -2.42 8.73
CA THR A 304 -4.80 -1.11 8.26
C THR A 304 -6.32 -1.00 8.36
N ALA A 305 -7.08 -2.05 8.02
CA ALA A 305 -8.53 -2.06 8.20
C ALA A 305 -8.94 -1.87 9.68
N GLN A 306 -8.35 -2.63 10.60
CA GLN A 306 -8.63 -2.55 12.05
C GLN A 306 -8.44 -1.12 12.58
N VAL A 307 -7.29 -0.52 12.25
CA VAL A 307 -6.87 0.77 12.78
C VAL A 307 -7.70 1.92 12.18
N TYR A 308 -7.95 1.91 10.87
CA TYR A 308 -8.81 2.94 10.25
C TYR A 308 -10.30 2.78 10.61
N ARG A 309 -10.80 1.55 10.76
CA ARG A 309 -12.18 1.29 11.22
C ARG A 309 -12.41 1.92 12.59
N LYS A 310 -11.49 1.69 13.54
CA LYS A 310 -11.51 2.31 14.86
C LYS A 310 -11.48 3.83 14.78
N ALA A 311 -10.59 4.42 13.99
CA ALA A 311 -10.51 5.87 13.82
C ALA A 311 -11.83 6.47 13.28
N ILE A 312 -12.47 5.82 12.30
CA ILE A 312 -13.75 6.28 11.74
C ILE A 312 -14.87 6.11 12.78
N ASP A 313 -14.94 4.99 13.49
CA ASP A 313 -15.98 4.79 14.52
C ASP A 313 -15.85 5.78 15.67
N ASP A 314 -14.62 6.08 16.12
CA ASP A 314 -14.37 7.07 17.16
C ASP A 314 -14.73 8.49 16.67
N ALA A 315 -14.41 8.86 15.43
CA ALA A 315 -14.81 10.13 14.82
C ALA A 315 -16.34 10.28 14.72
N VAL A 316 -17.04 9.24 14.24
CA VAL A 316 -18.52 9.22 14.15
C VAL A 316 -19.17 9.33 15.53
N ALA A 317 -18.56 8.74 16.55
CA ALA A 317 -18.98 8.83 17.94
C ALA A 317 -18.61 10.18 18.61
N GLY A 318 -17.89 11.06 17.92
CA GLY A 318 -17.45 12.36 18.45
C GLY A 318 -16.35 12.27 19.51
N LYS A 319 -15.61 11.15 19.56
CA LYS A 319 -14.47 10.98 20.47
C LYS A 319 -13.23 11.72 19.94
N PRO A 320 -12.32 12.16 20.83
CA PRO A 320 -11.03 12.70 20.39
C PRO A 320 -10.21 11.63 19.65
N PHE A 321 -9.31 12.07 18.78
CA PHE A 321 -8.40 11.18 18.06
C PHE A 321 -7.47 10.44 19.03
N ASP A 322 -7.36 9.12 18.84
CA ASP A 322 -6.47 8.26 19.61
C ASP A 322 -5.07 8.22 18.96
N GLU A 323 -4.12 8.93 19.55
CA GLU A 323 -2.76 9.06 19.01
C GLU A 323 -2.00 7.72 18.93
N SER A 324 -2.38 6.72 19.74
CA SER A 324 -1.76 5.40 19.73
C SER A 324 -1.94 4.66 18.39
N LEU A 325 -2.97 5.02 17.63
CA LEU A 325 -3.25 4.46 16.30
C LEU A 325 -2.13 4.79 15.30
N MET A 326 -1.45 5.94 15.46
CA MET A 326 -0.30 6.27 14.62
C MET A 326 0.85 5.30 14.88
N GLY A 327 1.20 5.07 16.16
CA GLY A 327 2.24 4.12 16.55
C GLY A 327 1.93 2.69 16.11
N THR A 328 0.65 2.30 16.13
CA THR A 328 0.23 0.99 15.62
C THR A 328 0.52 0.83 14.12
N LEU A 329 0.40 1.88 13.32
CA LEU A 329 0.72 1.83 11.88
C LEU A 329 2.23 1.83 11.60
N GLU A 330 3.06 2.44 12.45
CA GLU A 330 4.55 2.36 12.35
C GLU A 330 5.06 0.90 12.45
N SER A 331 4.26 -0.01 13.02
CA SER A 331 4.58 -1.45 13.08
C SER A 331 4.46 -2.19 11.74
N LEU A 332 3.92 -1.54 10.71
CA LEU A 332 3.83 -2.13 9.37
C LEU A 332 5.11 -1.88 8.59
N ALA A 333 5.47 -2.78 7.67
CA ALA A 333 6.61 -2.52 6.79
C ALA A 333 6.28 -1.35 5.84
N HIS A 334 6.97 -0.22 6.03
CA HIS A 334 6.78 1.02 5.26
C HIS A 334 8.13 1.67 4.89
N ARG A 335 8.10 2.70 4.05
CA ARG A 335 9.31 3.42 3.57
C ARG A 335 9.41 4.82 4.18
N GLY A 336 9.14 4.92 5.47
CA GLY A 336 8.79 6.18 6.14
C GLY A 336 7.39 6.67 5.79
N TYR A 337 6.72 7.35 6.72
CA TYR A 337 5.40 7.92 6.50
C TYR A 337 5.44 9.42 6.25
N THR A 338 4.45 9.89 5.50
CA THR A 338 4.18 11.32 5.28
C THR A 338 2.68 11.57 5.22
N GLU A 339 2.27 12.79 5.53
CA GLU A 339 0.88 13.24 5.36
C GLU A 339 0.57 13.54 3.87
N GLY A 340 1.59 13.51 3.01
CA GLY A 340 1.46 13.86 1.60
C GLY A 340 0.96 15.29 1.44
N PHE A 341 0.16 15.52 0.39
CA PHE A 341 -0.34 16.86 0.08
C PHE A 341 -1.53 17.32 0.92
N LEU A 342 -2.09 16.44 1.75
CA LEU A 342 -3.22 16.76 2.64
C LEU A 342 -2.89 17.94 3.57
N ARG A 343 -1.60 18.14 3.88
CA ARG A 343 -1.07 19.31 4.57
C ARG A 343 -0.05 20.04 3.69
N ARG A 344 -0.34 21.28 3.28
CA ARG A 344 0.59 22.09 2.48
C ARG A 344 1.81 22.54 3.31
N HIS A 345 2.97 22.58 2.66
CA HIS A 345 4.23 23.19 3.14
C HIS A 345 4.96 22.53 4.33
N THR A 346 5.18 21.21 4.31
CA THR A 346 6.15 20.52 5.19
C THR A 346 7.45 20.22 4.43
N HIS A 347 8.37 21.18 4.37
CA HIS A 347 9.53 21.19 3.44
C HIS A 347 10.52 20.00 3.57
N ASP A 348 10.44 19.15 4.60
CA ASP A 348 11.44 18.11 4.85
C ASP A 348 10.91 16.65 4.80
N SER A 349 9.65 16.43 4.36
CA SER A 349 8.90 15.21 4.72
C SER A 349 8.45 14.27 3.59
N TYR A 350 8.85 14.50 2.33
CA TYR A 350 8.26 13.77 1.18
C TYR A 350 9.10 12.60 0.65
N GLN A 351 10.41 12.62 0.86
CA GLN A 351 11.36 11.59 0.40
C GLN A 351 11.95 10.85 1.59
N ASN A 352 12.22 9.57 1.42
CA ASN A 352 13.04 8.79 2.35
C ASN A 352 14.44 8.63 1.74
N TYR A 353 15.44 9.25 2.36
CA TYR A 353 16.83 9.18 1.93
C TYR A 353 17.65 8.14 2.72
N ASP A 354 17.07 7.59 3.80
CA ASP A 354 17.80 6.71 4.71
C ASP A 354 17.82 5.26 4.22
N TYR A 355 16.71 4.74 3.66
CA TYR A 355 16.59 3.35 3.21
C TYR A 355 15.66 3.17 1.99
N GLY A 356 16.03 2.25 1.07
CA GLY A 356 15.33 1.96 -0.20
C GLY A 356 14.13 0.99 -0.11
N TYR A 357 13.99 0.26 1.00
CA TYR A 357 13.07 -0.88 1.16
C TYR A 357 12.17 -0.71 2.40
N SER A 358 11.10 -1.50 2.50
CA SER A 358 10.17 -1.45 3.65
C SER A 358 10.72 -2.20 4.88
N ILE A 359 10.75 -1.54 6.03
CA ILE A 359 11.22 -2.12 7.32
C ILE A 359 10.13 -1.91 8.37
N SER A 360 10.02 -2.82 9.34
CA SER A 360 9.44 -2.51 10.66
C SER A 360 10.48 -2.79 11.75
N ASP A 361 10.57 -1.89 12.72
CA ASP A 361 11.47 -1.93 13.88
C ASP A 361 10.75 -2.27 15.19
N SER A 362 9.42 -2.32 15.19
CA SER A 362 8.60 -2.53 16.38
C SER A 362 7.93 -3.90 16.40
N GLN A 363 7.48 -4.43 15.25
CA GLN A 363 6.84 -5.74 15.19
C GLN A 363 7.21 -6.55 13.95
N GLN A 364 7.20 -7.86 14.11
CA GLN A 364 7.34 -8.83 13.03
C GLN A 364 6.12 -9.74 13.00
N PHE A 365 5.46 -9.86 11.85
CA PHE A 365 4.42 -10.88 11.66
C PHE A 365 5.05 -12.28 11.66
N VAL A 366 4.61 -13.17 12.56
CA VAL A 366 5.24 -14.48 12.76
C VAL A 366 4.36 -15.68 12.42
N GLY A 367 3.03 -15.54 12.43
CA GLY A 367 2.15 -16.66 12.06
C GLY A 367 0.67 -16.31 12.03
N GLU A 368 -0.14 -17.24 11.53
CA GLU A 368 -1.60 -17.15 11.53
C GLU A 368 -2.20 -18.33 12.30
N PHE A 369 -3.26 -18.10 13.06
CA PHE A 369 -3.95 -19.17 13.78
C PHE A 369 -4.80 -20.00 12.81
N THR A 370 -4.78 -21.33 12.96
CA THR A 370 -5.55 -22.24 12.08
C THR A 370 -6.97 -22.51 12.59
N GLY A 371 -7.29 -22.03 13.80
CA GLY A 371 -8.53 -22.31 14.52
C GLY A 371 -8.53 -23.66 15.26
N LYS A 372 -7.54 -24.53 15.05
CA LYS A 372 -7.44 -25.80 15.79
C LYS A 372 -6.93 -25.57 17.21
N ARG A 373 -7.57 -26.22 18.19
CA ARG A 373 -7.21 -26.16 19.61
C ARG A 373 -6.89 -27.55 20.19
N ARG A 374 -6.01 -27.58 21.19
CA ARG A 374 -5.69 -28.72 22.06
C ARG A 374 -5.68 -28.23 23.50
N GLY A 375 -6.83 -28.29 24.17
CA GLY A 375 -7.01 -27.65 25.48
C GLY A 375 -6.80 -26.14 25.38
N ASP A 376 -5.91 -25.60 26.21
CA ASP A 376 -5.52 -24.18 26.22
C ASP A 376 -4.56 -23.79 25.08
N LEU A 377 -4.10 -24.76 24.30
CA LEU A 377 -3.18 -24.51 23.20
C LEU A 377 -3.92 -24.30 21.87
N ALA A 378 -3.46 -23.34 21.07
CA ALA A 378 -3.94 -23.12 19.72
C ALA A 378 -2.85 -23.33 18.68
N GLU A 379 -3.22 -23.90 17.53
CA GLU A 379 -2.31 -24.13 16.42
C GLU A 379 -2.04 -22.84 15.63
N VAL A 380 -0.77 -22.56 15.42
CA VAL A 380 -0.25 -21.46 14.61
C VAL A 380 0.49 -22.05 13.41
N GLU A 381 0.11 -21.62 12.21
CA GLU A 381 0.92 -21.81 11.01
C GLU A 381 2.01 -20.74 10.99
N VAL A 382 3.25 -21.18 11.17
CA VAL A 382 4.42 -20.32 11.33
C VAL A 382 4.81 -19.77 9.97
N LYS A 383 5.10 -18.46 9.90
CA LYS A 383 5.63 -17.77 8.73
C LYS A 383 7.05 -17.26 8.95
N ASN A 384 7.32 -16.69 10.12
CA ASN A 384 8.65 -16.24 10.54
C ASN A 384 9.02 -16.86 11.89
N LYS A 385 10.32 -16.90 12.18
CA LYS A 385 10.84 -17.50 13.41
C LYS A 385 10.43 -16.70 14.66
N PHE A 386 10.08 -17.42 15.72
CA PHE A 386 9.91 -16.91 17.08
C PHE A 386 10.28 -18.00 18.09
N VAL A 387 10.57 -17.63 19.33
CA VAL A 387 11.07 -18.52 20.38
C VAL A 387 10.34 -18.33 21.70
N VAL A 388 10.38 -19.34 22.56
CA VAL A 388 9.91 -19.23 23.95
C VAL A 388 10.63 -18.08 24.66
N GLY A 389 9.87 -17.26 25.37
CA GLY A 389 10.32 -16.02 26.02
C GLY A 389 10.12 -14.76 25.18
N ASP A 390 9.75 -14.86 23.90
CA ASP A 390 9.39 -13.69 23.09
C ASP A 390 8.12 -13.01 23.61
N SER A 391 8.08 -11.69 23.52
CA SER A 391 6.85 -10.90 23.69
C SER A 391 6.05 -10.96 22.39
N LEU A 392 4.84 -11.50 22.46
CA LEU A 392 3.96 -11.70 21.31
C LEU A 392 2.68 -10.86 21.43
N GLU A 393 2.15 -10.43 20.29
CA GLU A 393 0.81 -9.87 20.16
C GLU A 393 -0.05 -10.81 19.31
N MET A 394 -1.16 -11.27 19.88
CA MET A 394 -2.23 -11.92 19.15
C MET A 394 -3.25 -10.85 18.76
N MET A 395 -3.49 -10.74 17.45
CA MET A 395 -4.47 -9.83 16.87
C MET A 395 -5.64 -10.63 16.33
N THR A 396 -6.85 -10.24 16.72
CA THR A 396 -8.12 -10.84 16.27
C THR A 396 -9.10 -9.75 15.84
N PRO A 397 -10.16 -10.08 15.07
CA PRO A 397 -11.23 -9.13 14.77
C PRO A 397 -11.88 -8.50 16.01
N GLN A 398 -11.88 -9.20 17.14
CA GLN A 398 -12.49 -8.76 18.40
C GLN A 398 -11.54 -7.88 19.26
N GLY A 399 -10.24 -7.94 19.02
CA GLY A 399 -9.24 -7.16 19.76
C GLY A 399 -7.85 -7.79 19.76
N ASN A 400 -6.92 -7.10 20.42
CA ASN A 400 -5.51 -7.53 20.50
C ASN A 400 -5.15 -7.90 21.94
N VAL A 401 -4.30 -8.93 22.11
CA VAL A 401 -3.79 -9.38 23.41
C VAL A 401 -2.29 -9.55 23.31
N ILE A 402 -1.57 -8.95 24.27
CA ILE A 402 -0.11 -9.05 24.39
C ILE A 402 0.21 -10.02 25.52
N PHE A 403 1.15 -10.95 25.28
CA PHE A 403 1.61 -11.93 26.27
C PHE A 403 3.06 -12.34 26.00
N THR A 404 3.72 -12.91 27.00
CA THR A 404 5.03 -13.55 26.83
C THR A 404 4.83 -15.03 26.53
N LEU A 405 5.52 -15.55 25.52
CA LEU A 405 5.42 -16.97 25.17
C LEU A 405 6.10 -17.83 26.24
N GLU A 406 5.32 -18.52 27.08
CA GLU A 406 5.86 -19.35 28.16
C GLU A 406 6.24 -20.76 27.71
N MET A 407 5.49 -21.32 26.77
CA MET A 407 5.70 -22.67 26.26
C MET A 407 5.19 -22.82 24.84
N MET A 408 5.74 -23.80 24.12
CA MET A 408 5.34 -24.13 22.76
C MET A 408 5.51 -25.63 22.48
N GLU A 409 4.57 -26.21 21.74
CA GLU A 409 4.61 -27.62 21.33
C GLU A 409 4.56 -27.77 19.81
N ASN A 410 5.16 -28.84 19.29
CA ASN A 410 4.96 -29.23 17.90
C ASN A 410 3.68 -30.10 17.74
N ARG A 411 3.34 -30.50 16.51
CA ARG A 411 2.19 -31.39 16.23
C ARG A 411 2.27 -32.77 16.89
N LYS A 412 3.45 -33.22 17.31
CA LYS A 412 3.66 -34.48 18.04
C LYS A 412 3.50 -34.32 19.56
N SER A 413 3.12 -33.12 20.03
CA SER A 413 3.05 -32.76 21.46
C SER A 413 4.41 -32.79 22.16
N GLU A 414 5.49 -32.59 21.41
CA GLU A 414 6.83 -32.44 21.98
C GLU A 414 7.07 -30.95 22.25
N SER A 415 7.54 -30.61 23.45
CA SER A 415 7.94 -29.25 23.79
C SER A 415 9.13 -28.81 22.94
N ILE A 416 9.06 -27.59 22.42
CA ILE A 416 10.09 -26.99 21.56
C ILE A 416 10.34 -25.54 21.99
N ASP A 417 11.59 -25.09 21.83
CA ASP A 417 11.97 -23.73 22.20
C ASP A 417 11.90 -22.74 21.02
N ASP A 418 11.92 -23.25 19.78
CA ASP A 418 11.93 -22.42 18.57
C ASP A 418 10.97 -22.88 17.46
N ALA A 419 10.23 -21.92 16.89
CA ALA A 419 9.41 -22.09 15.71
C ALA A 419 10.25 -21.76 14.47
N LYS A 420 10.58 -22.76 13.65
CA LYS A 420 11.64 -22.64 12.61
C LYS A 420 11.27 -21.84 11.35
N GLY A 421 10.12 -21.17 11.33
CA GLY A 421 9.67 -20.36 10.19
C GLY A 421 8.68 -21.09 9.28
N ASN A 422 8.55 -20.60 8.03
CA ASN A 422 7.54 -21.06 7.07
C ASN A 422 7.51 -22.59 6.90
N GLY A 423 6.30 -23.17 6.89
CA GLY A 423 6.06 -24.61 6.76
C GLY A 423 5.98 -25.38 8.08
N HIS A 424 6.23 -24.71 9.22
CA HIS A 424 6.07 -25.31 10.54
C HIS A 424 4.71 -24.99 11.16
N PHE A 425 4.23 -25.92 11.99
CA PHE A 425 3.02 -25.74 12.78
C PHE A 425 3.36 -25.99 14.25
N VAL A 426 2.97 -25.05 15.09
CA VAL A 426 3.23 -25.08 16.53
C VAL A 426 1.95 -24.80 17.30
N PHE A 427 1.93 -25.19 18.56
CA PHE A 427 0.83 -24.99 19.48
C PHE A 427 1.32 -24.13 20.64
N ILE A 428 0.62 -23.03 20.90
CA ILE A 428 0.97 -22.05 21.95
C ILE A 428 -0.25 -21.78 22.84
N PRO A 429 -0.04 -21.44 24.13
CA PRO A 429 -1.14 -21.13 25.03
C PRO A 429 -1.83 -19.83 24.62
N VAL A 430 -3.17 -19.86 24.54
CA VAL A 430 -4.01 -18.68 24.29
C VAL A 430 -5.31 -18.78 25.09
N PRO A 431 -5.93 -17.65 25.48
CA PRO A 431 -7.24 -17.66 26.16
C PRO A 431 -8.29 -18.52 25.42
N GLN A 432 -9.04 -19.32 26.19
CA GLN A 432 -10.04 -20.26 25.62
C GLN A 432 -11.25 -19.56 25.00
N ASP A 433 -11.62 -18.40 25.54
CA ASP A 433 -12.76 -17.58 25.13
C ASP A 433 -12.51 -16.77 23.86
N MET A 434 -11.27 -16.76 23.37
CA MET A 434 -10.91 -16.02 22.16
C MET A 434 -11.29 -16.80 20.89
N ASP A 435 -12.03 -16.13 20.01
CA ASP A 435 -12.20 -16.59 18.64
C ASP A 435 -10.91 -16.39 17.85
N LEU A 436 -10.45 -17.46 17.22
CA LEU A 436 -9.18 -17.50 16.48
C LEU A 436 -9.39 -17.47 14.96
N GLU A 437 -10.65 -17.39 14.50
CA GLU A 437 -10.93 -17.16 13.10
C GLU A 437 -10.33 -15.81 12.67
N TYR A 438 -9.48 -15.82 11.63
CA TYR A 438 -8.66 -14.67 11.20
C TYR A 438 -7.67 -14.14 12.26
N GLY A 439 -7.29 -14.97 13.24
CA GLY A 439 -6.27 -14.62 14.23
C GLY A 439 -4.87 -14.54 13.61
N LEU A 440 -4.14 -13.48 13.93
CA LEU A 440 -2.76 -13.24 13.50
C LEU A 440 -1.84 -13.12 14.71
N LEU A 441 -0.59 -13.56 14.56
CA LEU A 441 0.43 -13.52 15.60
C LEU A 441 1.61 -12.67 15.15
N MET A 442 1.99 -11.70 15.99
CA MET A 442 3.16 -10.86 15.81
C MET A 442 4.12 -11.03 16.98
N ARG A 443 5.40 -10.85 16.71
CA ARG A 443 6.47 -10.74 17.70
C ARG A 443 6.85 -9.28 17.87
N ASN A 444 6.86 -8.80 19.11
CA ASN A 444 7.35 -7.49 19.46
C ASN A 444 8.89 -7.50 19.41
N LEU A 445 9.46 -6.56 18.66
CA LEU A 445 10.91 -6.43 18.48
C LEU A 445 11.50 -5.54 19.57
N ASN A 446 12.68 -5.90 20.07
CA ASN A 446 13.42 -5.13 21.07
C ASN A 446 14.32 -4.08 20.40
N THR A 447 14.84 -3.14 21.19
CA THR A 447 15.81 -2.13 20.71
C THR A 447 17.00 -2.80 20.02
N GLY A 448 17.19 -2.51 18.73
CA GLY A 448 18.26 -3.07 17.89
C GLY A 448 17.83 -4.21 16.96
N GLU A 449 16.63 -4.79 17.16
CA GLU A 449 16.03 -5.76 16.23
C GLU A 449 15.19 -5.03 15.16
N ASN A 450 15.12 -5.60 13.94
CA ASN A 450 14.19 -5.13 12.89
C ASN A 450 13.78 -6.31 11.99
N THR A 451 12.82 -6.13 11.08
CA THR A 451 12.36 -7.22 10.20
C THR A 451 13.43 -7.83 9.29
N ARG A 452 14.60 -7.20 9.12
CA ARG A 452 15.75 -7.77 8.38
C ARG A 452 16.77 -8.46 9.29
N ASN A 453 16.93 -7.98 10.52
CA ASN A 453 17.76 -8.60 11.54
C ASN A 453 16.94 -8.84 12.83
N PRO A 454 15.97 -9.77 12.81
CA PRO A 454 15.00 -9.90 13.89
C PRO A 454 15.59 -10.54 15.15
N HIS A 455 16.79 -11.09 15.09
CA HIS A 455 17.48 -11.72 16.22
C HIS A 455 18.88 -11.13 16.41
N ALA A 456 19.02 -9.82 16.18
CA ALA A 456 20.27 -9.11 16.43
C ALA A 456 20.76 -9.42 17.87
N PRO A 457 22.06 -9.67 18.08
CA PRO A 457 22.57 -9.91 19.42
C PRO A 457 22.20 -8.73 20.32
N LYS A 458 21.58 -9.03 21.47
CA LYS A 458 21.24 -8.02 22.47
C LYS A 458 22.56 -7.40 22.91
N ASP A 459 22.81 -6.14 22.56
CA ASP A 459 23.97 -5.42 23.06
C ASP A 459 23.92 -5.48 24.60
N SER A 460 24.90 -6.19 25.16
CA SER A 460 25.14 -6.22 26.60
C SER A 460 25.58 -4.82 27.02
N LYS A 461 24.65 -4.03 27.58
CA LYS A 461 25.00 -2.86 28.37
C LYS A 461 25.66 -3.27 29.68
#